data_AF-A0A8H6W206-F1
#
_entry.id   AF-A0A8H6W206-F1
#
_cell.length_a   1.000
_cell.length_b   1.000
_cell.length_c   1.000
_cell.angle_alpha   90.00
_cell.angle_beta   90.00
_cell.angle_gamma   90.00
#
_symmetry.space_group_name_H-M   'P 1'
#
loop_
_entity.id
_entity.type
_entity.pdbx_description
1 polymer ?
#
loop_
_entity_poly.entity_id
_entity_poly.type
_entity_poly.pdbx_seq_one_letter_code
_entity_poly.pdbx_strand_id
1 'polypeptide(L)'
;MTAAKTVVAVPIGTGPPTREELRVHYPAQFTWEQLRAFVNSGDLGLLKRHKALQQRYNLWVAGIKIEHGSMVNYLVNRRLQWGMPDTLSLLGPPFPQDDIPSIATALTDLQSTATSLSPPYLSPSMPSEYLSVITNDWPYSVPASVTHTLVWTKIPIFHPSLIDPSIQARIDQDGLWGFTGSSIPPPPLED
;
A
#
# COMPACT_ATOMS: atom_id res chain seq x y z
N MET A 1 -34.46 5.55 -33.65
CA MET A 1 -33.04 5.55 -34.03
C MET A 1 -32.22 5.46 -32.76
N THR A 2 -31.80 4.26 -32.39
CA THR A 2 -31.01 4.02 -31.17
C THR A 2 -29.56 4.36 -31.50
N ALA A 3 -29.02 5.43 -30.93
CA ALA A 3 -27.63 5.81 -31.11
C ALA A 3 -26.74 4.68 -30.56
N ALA A 4 -25.96 4.05 -31.42
CA ALA A 4 -24.93 3.10 -31.02
C ALA A 4 -23.93 3.85 -30.14
N LYS A 5 -23.88 3.52 -28.85
CA LYS A 5 -22.80 3.97 -27.95
C LYS A 5 -21.50 3.41 -28.51
N THR A 6 -20.67 4.29 -29.08
CA THR A 6 -19.31 3.97 -29.47
C THR A 6 -18.56 3.54 -28.21
N VAL A 7 -18.29 2.23 -28.09
CA VAL A 7 -17.46 1.70 -27.00
C VAL A 7 -16.03 2.11 -27.32
N VAL A 8 -15.58 3.23 -26.74
CA VAL A 8 -14.18 3.64 -26.83
C VAL A 8 -13.35 2.60 -26.09
N ALA A 9 -12.57 1.82 -26.82
CA ALA A 9 -11.68 0.83 -26.24
C ALA A 9 -10.61 1.54 -25.39
N VAL A 10 -10.44 1.12 -24.14
CA VAL A 10 -9.43 1.66 -23.24
C VAL A 10 -8.06 1.09 -23.65
N PRO A 11 -7.09 1.91 -24.10
CA PRO A 11 -5.79 1.41 -24.50
C PRO A 11 -4.96 0.93 -23.30
N ILE A 12 -4.14 -0.09 -23.51
CA ILE A 12 -3.20 -0.61 -22.50
C ILE A 12 -1.86 0.11 -22.65
N GLY A 13 -1.40 0.79 -21.61
CA GLY A 13 -0.09 1.47 -21.55
C GLY A 13 1.09 0.55 -21.19
N THR A 14 2.27 1.16 -21.00
CA THR A 14 3.54 0.46 -20.70
C THR A 14 4.04 0.63 -19.25
N GLY A 15 3.57 1.64 -18.53
CA GLY A 15 3.93 1.94 -17.13
C GLY A 15 2.89 1.43 -16.13
N PRO A 16 2.81 2.02 -14.91
CA PRO A 16 1.71 1.76 -13.98
C PRO A 16 0.34 1.90 -14.66
N PRO A 17 -0.64 1.06 -14.31
CA PRO A 17 -1.99 1.19 -14.84
C PRO A 17 -2.69 2.44 -14.28
N THR A 18 -3.60 2.98 -15.07
CA THR A 18 -4.62 3.94 -14.63
C THR A 18 -5.80 3.20 -13.97
N ARG A 19 -6.64 3.93 -13.23
CA ARG A 19 -7.89 3.36 -12.64
C ARG A 19 -8.79 2.72 -13.69
N GLU A 20 -8.87 3.32 -14.87
CA GLU A 20 -9.71 2.83 -15.95
C GLU A 20 -9.15 1.54 -16.58
N GLU A 21 -7.83 1.44 -16.74
CA GLU A 21 -7.19 0.18 -17.15
C GLU A 21 -7.42 -0.94 -16.13
N LEU A 22 -7.31 -0.64 -14.82
CA LEU A 22 -7.62 -1.61 -13.76
C LEU A 22 -9.06 -2.12 -13.88
N ARG A 23 -10.01 -1.21 -14.07
CA ARG A 23 -11.44 -1.56 -14.16
C ARG A 23 -11.77 -2.42 -15.39
N VAL A 24 -11.13 -2.15 -16.53
CA VAL A 24 -11.48 -2.78 -17.81
C VAL A 24 -10.67 -4.05 -18.09
N HIS A 25 -9.36 -4.04 -17.83
CA HIS A 25 -8.45 -5.11 -18.26
C HIS A 25 -8.01 -6.04 -17.12
N TYR A 26 -8.18 -5.61 -15.87
CA TYR A 26 -7.65 -6.31 -14.71
C TYR A 26 -8.73 -6.45 -13.62
N PRO A 27 -9.85 -7.15 -13.90
CA PRO A 27 -10.95 -7.25 -12.97
C PRO A 27 -10.51 -7.82 -11.61
N ALA A 28 -11.21 -7.40 -10.56
CA ALA A 28 -11.00 -7.90 -9.21
C ALA A 28 -11.15 -9.44 -9.18
N GLN A 29 -10.22 -10.11 -8.50
CA GLN A 29 -10.26 -11.57 -8.33
C GLN A 29 -10.75 -11.97 -6.95
N PHE A 30 -10.85 -11.01 -6.03
CA PHE A 30 -11.23 -11.23 -4.64
C PHE A 30 -12.32 -10.26 -4.22
N THR A 31 -13.27 -10.72 -3.41
CA THR A 31 -14.23 -9.86 -2.70
C THR A 31 -13.62 -9.25 -1.44
N TRP A 32 -14.30 -8.29 -0.84
CA TRP A 32 -13.86 -7.71 0.43
C TRP A 32 -13.88 -8.72 1.58
N GLU A 33 -14.86 -9.64 1.60
CA GLU A 33 -14.89 -10.74 2.58
C GLU A 33 -13.66 -11.65 2.45
N GLN A 34 -13.31 -12.04 1.22
CA GLN A 34 -12.14 -12.89 0.95
C GLN A 34 -10.83 -12.20 1.36
N LEU A 35 -10.67 -10.91 1.02
CA LEU A 35 -9.49 -10.14 1.42
C LEU A 35 -9.33 -10.11 2.95
N ARG A 36 -10.43 -9.86 3.69
CA ARG A 36 -10.41 -9.91 5.15
C ARG A 36 -10.05 -11.32 5.66
N ALA A 37 -10.59 -12.36 5.03
CA ALA A 37 -10.29 -13.73 5.40
C ALA A 37 -8.80 -14.07 5.23
N PHE A 38 -8.20 -13.70 4.09
CA PHE A 38 -6.77 -13.90 3.84
C PHE A 38 -5.90 -13.17 4.87
N VAL A 39 -6.19 -11.89 5.12
CA VAL A 39 -5.43 -11.09 6.10
C VAL A 39 -5.57 -11.67 7.52
N ASN A 40 -6.74 -12.20 7.89
CA ASN A 40 -6.95 -12.84 9.20
C ASN A 40 -6.38 -14.25 9.30
N SER A 41 -6.11 -14.92 8.19
CA SER A 41 -5.49 -16.25 8.19
C SER A 41 -3.97 -16.17 8.36
N GLY A 42 -3.36 -15.03 8.02
CA GLY A 42 -1.92 -14.86 7.93
C GLY A 42 -1.31 -15.38 6.61
N ASP A 43 -2.08 -16.06 5.76
CA ASP A 43 -1.63 -16.45 4.42
C ASP A 43 -1.72 -15.27 3.44
N LEU A 44 -0.82 -14.31 3.61
CA LEU A 44 -0.73 -13.12 2.75
C LEU A 44 -0.27 -13.47 1.33
N GLY A 45 0.24 -14.70 1.11
CA GLY A 45 0.60 -15.20 -0.22
C GLY A 45 -0.59 -15.33 -1.17
N LEU A 46 -1.82 -15.38 -0.63
CA LEU A 46 -3.07 -15.38 -1.40
C LEU A 46 -3.39 -14.02 -2.03
N LEU A 47 -2.86 -12.93 -1.45
CA LEU A 47 -3.03 -11.59 -1.97
C LEU A 47 -2.18 -11.38 -3.23
N LYS A 48 -2.78 -11.68 -4.39
CA LYS A 48 -2.08 -11.66 -5.68
C LYS A 48 -2.60 -10.55 -6.60
N ARG A 49 -1.75 -10.19 -7.57
CA ARG A 49 -2.14 -9.37 -8.72
C ARG A 49 -2.77 -10.23 -9.81
N HIS A 50 -3.53 -9.59 -10.67
CA HIS A 50 -4.01 -10.18 -11.90
C HIS A 50 -2.82 -10.66 -12.74
N LYS A 51 -2.89 -11.85 -13.34
CA LYS A 51 -1.75 -12.46 -14.07
C LYS A 51 -1.19 -11.54 -15.16
N ALA A 52 -2.05 -10.92 -15.96
CA ALA A 52 -1.61 -9.99 -17.01
C ALA A 52 -0.98 -8.70 -16.42
N LEU A 53 -1.51 -8.22 -15.28
CA LEU A 53 -0.93 -7.06 -14.61
C LEU A 53 0.44 -7.38 -14.00
N GLN A 54 0.60 -8.59 -13.46
CA GLN A 54 1.89 -9.07 -12.95
C GLN A 54 2.93 -9.20 -14.07
N GLN A 55 2.54 -9.65 -15.27
CA GLN A 55 3.43 -9.68 -16.44
C GLN A 55 3.89 -8.27 -16.83
N ARG A 56 2.96 -7.31 -16.90
CA ARG A 56 3.27 -5.90 -17.17
C ARG A 56 4.19 -5.30 -16.10
N TYR A 57 3.92 -5.59 -14.82
CA TYR A 57 4.80 -5.18 -13.72
C TYR A 57 6.21 -5.75 -13.89
N ASN A 58 6.36 -7.03 -14.22
CA ASN A 58 7.68 -7.65 -14.41
C ASN A 58 8.49 -6.97 -15.52
N LEU A 59 7.84 -6.61 -16.64
CA LEU A 59 8.46 -5.86 -17.73
C LEU A 59 8.87 -4.45 -17.27
N TRP A 60 7.99 -3.75 -16.57
CA TRP A 60 8.27 -2.43 -16.01
C TRP A 60 9.44 -2.46 -15.02
N VAL A 61 9.48 -3.45 -14.11
CA VAL A 61 10.59 -3.64 -13.16
C VAL A 61 11.93 -3.79 -13.87
N ALA A 62 11.97 -4.50 -14.99
CA ALA A 62 13.20 -4.67 -15.77
C ALA A 62 13.72 -3.32 -16.29
N GLY A 63 12.83 -2.46 -16.82
CA GLY A 63 13.17 -1.11 -17.25
C GLY A 63 13.67 -0.24 -16.11
N ILE A 64 12.97 -0.23 -14.97
CA ILE A 64 13.36 0.54 -13.78
C ILE A 64 14.74 0.14 -13.24
N LYS A 65 15.06 -1.16 -13.26
CA LYS A 65 16.38 -1.64 -12.85
C LYS A 65 17.50 -1.15 -13.77
N ILE A 66 17.25 -1.04 -15.07
CA ILE A 66 18.22 -0.49 -16.03
C ILE A 66 18.42 1.01 -15.78
N GLU A 67 17.33 1.76 -15.59
CA GLU A 67 17.37 3.21 -15.43
C GLU A 67 17.95 3.67 -14.07
N HIS A 68 17.55 3.02 -12.98
CA HIS A 68 17.90 3.44 -11.61
C HIS A 68 18.94 2.53 -10.93
N GLY A 69 19.42 1.49 -11.63
CA GLY A 69 20.34 0.47 -11.11
C GLY A 69 19.69 -0.56 -10.20
N SER A 70 18.66 -0.19 -9.42
CA SER A 70 17.88 -1.12 -8.60
C SER A 70 16.47 -0.58 -8.30
N MET A 71 15.56 -1.48 -7.92
CA MET A 71 14.23 -1.09 -7.45
C MET A 71 14.30 -0.27 -6.15
N VAL A 72 15.24 -0.60 -5.25
CA VAL A 72 15.44 0.15 -3.99
C VAL A 72 15.86 1.58 -4.28
N ASN A 73 16.79 1.79 -5.23
CA ASN A 73 17.21 3.14 -5.63
C ASN A 73 16.05 3.94 -6.22
N TYR A 74 15.23 3.32 -7.07
CA TYR A 74 14.02 3.95 -7.59
C TYR A 74 13.06 4.35 -6.45
N LEU A 75 12.81 3.45 -5.49
CA LEU A 75 11.92 3.73 -4.38
C LEU A 75 12.43 4.91 -3.53
N VAL A 76 13.67 4.82 -3.05
CA VAL A 76 14.26 5.79 -2.12
C VAL A 76 14.44 7.17 -2.77
N ASN A 77 14.95 7.22 -4.00
CA ASN A 77 15.34 8.48 -4.63
C ASN A 77 14.22 9.13 -5.45
N ARG A 78 13.17 8.38 -5.82
CA ARG A 78 12.05 8.89 -6.63
C ARG A 78 10.71 8.69 -5.95
N ARG A 79 10.34 7.45 -5.58
CA ARG A 79 8.94 7.13 -5.29
C ARG A 79 8.44 7.60 -3.92
N LEU A 80 9.28 7.49 -2.89
CA LEU A 80 8.83 7.58 -1.50
C LEU A 80 8.48 9.00 -1.03
N GLN A 81 8.93 10.09 -1.67
CA GLN A 81 8.45 11.46 -1.36
C GLN A 81 8.31 11.74 0.17
N TRP A 82 9.34 11.41 0.97
CA TRP A 82 9.25 11.41 2.44
C TRP A 82 8.68 12.71 3.01
N GLY A 83 7.67 12.61 3.88
CA GLY A 83 6.97 13.75 4.49
C GLY A 83 6.03 14.53 3.56
N MET A 84 5.93 14.15 2.28
CA MET A 84 5.13 14.83 1.28
C MET A 84 3.96 13.95 0.80
N PRO A 85 2.86 14.55 0.31
CA PRO A 85 1.75 13.79 -0.26
C PRO A 85 2.15 13.04 -1.53
N ASP A 86 1.43 11.95 -1.83
CA ASP A 86 1.68 11.18 -3.05
C ASP A 86 1.21 11.93 -4.31
N THR A 87 2.16 12.53 -5.03
CA THR A 87 1.86 13.24 -6.29
C THR A 87 2.14 12.42 -7.56
N LEU A 88 2.67 11.21 -7.42
CA LEU A 88 3.24 10.46 -8.55
C LEU A 88 2.40 9.25 -8.99
N SER A 89 1.43 8.84 -8.18
CA SER A 89 0.52 7.73 -8.51
C SER A 89 -0.50 8.13 -9.57
N LEU A 90 -0.64 7.32 -10.61
CA LEU A 90 -1.74 7.43 -11.59
C LEU A 90 -3.09 6.99 -11.01
N LEU A 91 -3.06 6.34 -9.85
CA LEU A 91 -4.23 5.94 -9.09
C LEU A 91 -4.62 6.98 -8.04
N GLY A 92 -4.05 8.19 -8.08
CA GLY A 92 -4.36 9.28 -7.16
C GLY A 92 -3.89 9.03 -5.72
N PRO A 93 -4.21 9.97 -4.81
CA PRO A 93 -3.76 9.90 -3.42
C PRO A 93 -4.45 8.78 -2.64
N PRO A 94 -3.79 8.25 -1.58
CA PRO A 94 -4.32 7.14 -0.79
C PRO A 94 -5.56 7.51 0.04
N PHE A 95 -5.73 8.80 0.35
CA PHE A 95 -6.86 9.34 1.10
C PHE A 95 -7.52 10.50 0.32
N PRO A 96 -8.85 10.66 0.40
CA PRO A 96 -9.52 11.87 -0.08
C PRO A 96 -8.91 13.10 0.61
N GLN A 97 -8.54 14.13 -0.16
CA GLN A 97 -7.92 15.35 0.39
C GLN A 97 -8.86 16.13 1.32
N ASP A 98 -10.17 15.90 1.22
CA ASP A 98 -11.20 16.67 1.92
C ASP A 98 -11.38 16.27 3.40
N ASP A 99 -10.88 15.10 3.83
CA ASP A 99 -11.05 14.55 5.18
C ASP A 99 -9.76 14.50 6.00
N ILE A 100 -8.71 15.23 5.60
CA ILE A 100 -7.56 15.46 6.49
C ILE A 100 -7.82 16.78 7.22
N PRO A 101 -8.46 16.80 8.40
CA PRO A 101 -8.26 17.91 9.32
C PRO A 101 -6.78 17.87 9.65
N SER A 102 -6.04 18.76 9.00
CA SER A 102 -4.63 19.08 9.19
C SER A 102 -3.97 18.27 10.31
N ILE A 103 -3.57 17.02 10.01
CA ILE A 103 -2.68 16.24 10.90
C ILE A 103 -1.41 17.07 11.15
N ALA A 104 -1.04 17.92 10.18
CA ALA A 104 -0.03 18.94 10.31
C ALA A 104 -0.28 19.91 11.49
N THR A 105 -1.52 20.28 11.83
CA THR A 105 -1.82 21.21 12.94
C THR A 105 -1.71 20.53 14.31
N ALA A 106 -1.99 19.23 14.42
CA ALA A 106 -1.82 18.49 15.68
C ALA A 106 -0.33 18.21 16.01
N LEU A 107 0.54 18.18 14.99
CA LEU A 107 1.97 17.96 15.15
C LEU A 107 2.75 19.24 15.51
N THR A 108 2.19 20.43 15.24
CA THR A 108 2.85 21.71 15.56
C THR A 108 2.86 22.01 17.06
N ASP A 109 1.90 21.48 17.83
CA ASP A 109 1.72 21.85 19.25
C ASP A 109 2.55 20.99 20.23
N LEU A 110 3.30 20.00 19.74
CA LEU A 110 4.21 19.17 20.56
C LEU A 110 5.69 19.53 20.39
N GLN A 111 5.98 20.64 19.70
CA GLN A 111 7.33 21.09 19.44
C GLN A 111 7.91 21.86 20.63
N SER A 112 8.10 21.18 21.76
CA SER A 112 8.87 21.67 22.89
C SER A 112 9.31 20.53 23.80
N THR A 113 10.41 19.86 23.42
CA THR A 113 11.49 19.27 24.26
C THR A 113 12.27 18.22 23.45
N ALA A 114 13.04 18.68 22.45
CA ALA A 114 13.95 17.81 21.71
C ALA A 114 15.17 17.45 22.58
N THR A 115 15.10 16.31 23.26
CA THR A 115 16.30 15.58 23.67
C THR A 115 16.68 14.68 22.50
N SER A 116 17.95 14.73 22.09
CA SER A 116 18.51 14.16 20.87
C SER A 116 18.58 12.62 20.86
N LEU A 117 17.45 11.93 20.87
CA LEU A 117 17.39 10.49 20.65
C LEU A 117 16.41 10.21 19.52
N SER A 118 16.90 9.67 18.41
CA SER A 118 16.03 9.12 17.36
C SER A 118 15.09 8.08 18.01
N PRO A 119 13.77 8.17 17.78
CA PRO A 119 12.83 7.26 18.41
C PRO A 119 13.12 5.81 17.98
N PRO A 120 13.03 4.84 18.91
CA PRO A 120 13.40 3.44 18.62
C PRO A 120 12.38 2.72 17.71
N TYR A 121 11.14 3.22 17.62
CA TYR A 121 10.06 2.63 16.84
C TYR A 121 8.95 3.63 16.54
N LEU A 122 8.04 3.24 15.64
CA LEU A 122 6.91 4.04 15.18
C LEU A 122 6.02 4.54 16.34
N SER A 123 5.82 5.86 16.43
CA SER A 123 4.90 6.47 17.40
C SER A 123 3.91 7.44 16.71
N PRO A 124 2.75 7.73 17.32
CA PRO A 124 1.79 8.69 16.76
C PRO A 124 2.32 10.12 16.65
N SER A 125 3.32 10.48 17.46
CA SER A 125 3.94 11.81 17.50
C SER A 125 5.08 11.98 16.51
N MET A 126 5.33 10.99 15.65
CA MET A 126 6.51 11.05 14.80
C MET A 126 6.38 12.10 13.69
N PRO A 127 7.44 12.86 13.42
CA PRO A 127 7.44 13.82 12.33
C PRO A 127 7.19 13.16 10.96
N SER A 128 6.54 13.89 10.05
CA SER A 128 6.12 13.34 8.76
C SER A 128 7.30 12.92 7.88
N GLU A 129 8.50 13.48 8.04
CA GLU A 129 9.69 13.10 7.28
C GLU A 129 10.17 11.65 7.52
N TYR A 130 9.66 10.99 8.56
CA TYR A 130 9.89 9.56 8.81
C TYR A 130 8.91 8.65 8.08
N LEU A 131 7.87 9.23 7.48
CA LEU A 131 6.75 8.52 6.87
C LEU A 131 6.66 8.83 5.38
N SER A 132 6.23 7.83 4.64
CA SER A 132 5.81 7.93 3.25
C SER A 132 4.55 7.10 3.07
N VAL A 133 3.43 7.78 2.81
CA VAL A 133 2.13 7.13 2.58
C VAL A 133 1.78 7.35 1.12
N ILE A 134 1.77 6.28 0.35
CA ILE A 134 1.60 6.32 -1.11
C ILE A 134 0.60 5.27 -1.57
N THR A 135 -0.07 5.52 -2.69
CA THR A 135 -0.89 4.50 -3.34
C THR A 135 0.03 3.49 -4.02
N ASN A 136 -0.27 2.20 -3.90
CA ASN A 136 0.47 1.16 -4.61
C ASN A 136 0.20 1.27 -6.11
N ASP A 137 1.21 1.69 -6.89
CA ASP A 137 1.11 1.84 -8.34
C ASP A 137 0.74 0.54 -9.05
N TRP A 138 1.01 -0.61 -8.42
CA TRP A 138 0.73 -1.94 -8.95
C TRP A 138 -0.10 -2.74 -7.93
N PRO A 139 -1.39 -2.44 -7.79
CA PRO A 139 -2.22 -3.02 -6.73
C PRO A 139 -2.50 -4.50 -6.96
N TYR A 140 -2.84 -5.18 -5.87
CA TYR A 140 -3.43 -6.53 -5.91
C TYR A 140 -4.82 -6.50 -6.56
N SER A 141 -5.34 -7.69 -6.89
CA SER A 141 -6.65 -7.87 -7.52
C SER A 141 -7.82 -7.64 -6.56
N VAL A 142 -7.90 -6.44 -5.99
CA VAL A 142 -8.91 -6.00 -5.03
C VAL A 142 -10.13 -5.38 -5.74
N PRO A 143 -11.32 -5.32 -5.09
CA PRO A 143 -12.47 -4.60 -5.62
C PRO A 143 -12.17 -3.13 -5.93
N ALA A 144 -12.87 -2.53 -6.90
CA ALA A 144 -12.64 -1.14 -7.32
C ALA A 144 -12.92 -0.10 -6.21
N SER A 145 -13.69 -0.48 -5.18
CA SER A 145 -13.93 0.34 -3.98
C SER A 145 -12.80 0.28 -2.94
N VAL A 146 -11.78 -0.57 -3.16
CA VAL A 146 -10.66 -0.78 -2.25
C VAL A 146 -9.41 -0.07 -2.79
N THR A 147 -8.82 0.80 -1.97
CA THR A 147 -7.52 1.42 -2.25
C THR A 147 -6.41 0.60 -1.61
N HIS A 148 -5.41 0.21 -2.40
CA HIS A 148 -4.21 -0.44 -1.89
C HIS A 148 -3.14 0.62 -1.60
N THR A 149 -2.93 0.91 -0.32
CA THR A 149 -1.97 1.91 0.16
C THR A 149 -0.71 1.23 0.72
N LEU A 150 0.44 1.83 0.50
CA LEU A 150 1.71 1.46 1.13
C LEU A 150 2.10 2.53 2.14
N VAL A 151 2.47 2.10 3.33
CA VAL A 151 3.01 2.96 4.40
C VAL A 151 4.45 2.54 4.64
N TRP A 152 5.38 3.42 4.31
CA TRP A 152 6.81 3.23 4.55
C TRP A 152 7.25 4.08 5.72
N THR A 153 8.10 3.49 6.56
CA THR A 153 8.66 4.14 7.74
C THR A 153 10.18 4.05 7.69
N LYS A 154 10.88 5.10 8.12
CA LYS A 154 12.35 5.06 8.28
C LYS A 154 12.79 4.29 9.52
N ILE A 155 11.87 4.00 10.43
CA ILE A 155 12.12 3.27 11.66
C ILE A 155 11.14 2.10 11.82
N PRO A 156 11.46 1.09 12.65
CA PRO A 156 10.65 -0.10 12.79
C PRO A 156 9.21 0.19 13.27
N ILE A 157 8.24 -0.53 12.72
CA ILE A 157 6.84 -0.51 13.19
C ILE A 157 6.70 -1.30 14.49
N PHE A 158 7.49 -2.35 14.65
CA PHE A 158 7.51 -3.19 15.83
C PHE A 158 8.90 -3.24 16.46
N HIS A 159 8.96 -3.42 17.77
CA HIS A 159 10.18 -3.41 18.56
C HIS A 159 10.05 -4.41 19.71
N PRO A 160 11.13 -5.06 20.19
CA PRO A 160 11.05 -6.05 21.28
C PRO A 160 10.42 -5.52 22.58
N SER A 161 10.43 -4.21 22.81
CA SER A 161 9.73 -3.61 23.97
C SER A 161 8.21 -3.52 23.80
N LEU A 162 7.70 -3.67 22.58
CA LEU A 162 6.27 -3.63 22.24
C LEU A 162 5.67 -5.04 22.09
N ILE A 163 6.52 -6.06 21.97
CA ILE A 163 6.14 -7.41 21.61
C ILE A 163 6.45 -8.35 22.77
N ASP A 164 5.51 -9.22 23.11
CA ASP A 164 5.79 -10.31 24.04
C ASP A 164 6.83 -11.28 23.44
N PRO A 165 7.90 -11.64 24.17
CA PRO A 165 8.95 -12.52 23.65
C PRO A 165 8.43 -13.85 23.08
N SER A 166 7.29 -14.36 23.55
CA SER A 166 6.68 -15.60 23.07
C SER A 166 6.21 -15.54 21.61
N ILE A 167 5.94 -14.34 21.07
CA ILE A 167 5.46 -14.15 19.69
C ILE A 167 6.49 -13.48 18.78
N GLN A 168 7.64 -13.04 19.33
CA GLN A 168 8.69 -12.31 18.59
C GLN A 168 9.16 -13.07 17.35
N ALA A 169 9.50 -14.36 17.48
CA ALA A 169 9.99 -15.17 16.37
C ALA A 169 8.96 -15.27 15.22
N ARG A 170 7.66 -15.28 15.56
CA ARG A 170 6.60 -15.31 14.56
C ARG A 170 6.46 -13.97 13.84
N ILE A 171 6.55 -12.86 14.57
CA ILE A 171 6.51 -11.52 13.97
C ILE A 171 7.73 -11.27 13.08
N ASP A 172 8.91 -11.72 13.48
CA ASP A 172 10.13 -11.58 12.66
C ASP A 172 10.03 -12.37 11.33
N GLN A 173 9.35 -13.52 11.36
CA GLN A 173 9.19 -14.40 10.20
C GLN A 173 8.01 -13.98 9.30
N ASP A 174 6.86 -13.68 9.88
CA ASP A 174 5.58 -13.50 9.18
C ASP A 174 5.14 -12.02 9.08
N GLY A 175 5.73 -11.13 9.89
CA GLY A 175 5.26 -9.77 10.08
C GLY A 175 3.98 -9.68 10.91
N LEU A 176 3.36 -8.50 10.90
CA LEU A 176 2.08 -8.23 11.56
C LEU A 176 0.93 -8.29 10.54
N TRP A 177 -0.17 -8.95 10.91
CA TRP A 177 -1.36 -9.13 10.07
C TRP A 177 -2.62 -9.28 10.94
N GLY A 178 -3.79 -9.42 10.30
CA GLY A 178 -5.07 -9.66 11.00
C GLY A 178 -5.84 -8.42 11.44
N PHE A 179 -5.37 -7.22 11.09
CA PHE A 179 -6.06 -5.95 11.41
C PHE A 179 -7.20 -5.65 10.44
N THR A 180 -8.27 -6.46 10.49
CA THR A 180 -9.44 -6.32 9.60
C THR A 180 -10.67 -5.72 10.29
N GLY A 181 -10.57 -5.40 11.58
CA GLY A 181 -11.69 -4.95 12.41
C GLY A 181 -12.71 -6.07 12.73
N SER A 182 -12.42 -7.32 12.34
CA SER A 182 -13.24 -8.49 12.67
C SER A 182 -12.58 -9.28 13.81
N SER A 183 -13.35 -9.59 14.85
CA SER A 183 -12.97 -10.56 15.88
C SER A 183 -13.33 -12.00 15.52
N ILE A 184 -14.05 -12.19 14.41
CA ILE A 184 -14.51 -13.51 13.95
C ILE A 184 -13.35 -14.17 13.17
N PRO A 185 -12.97 -15.41 13.50
CA PRO A 185 -11.97 -16.16 12.72
C PRO A 185 -12.45 -16.30 11.27
N PRO A 186 -11.53 -16.26 10.28
CA PRO A 186 -11.91 -16.36 8.89
C PRO A 186 -12.67 -17.68 8.64
N PRO A 187 -13.74 -17.68 7.84
CA PRO A 187 -14.36 -18.94 7.42
C PRO A 187 -13.31 -19.79 6.68
N PRO A 188 -13.41 -21.13 6.73
CA PRO A 188 -12.55 -22.00 5.94
C PRO A 188 -12.56 -21.54 4.47
N LEU A 189 -11.40 -21.47 3.85
CA LEU A 189 -11.33 -21.25 2.41
C LEU A 189 -11.96 -22.46 1.73
N GLU A 190 -13.09 -22.26 1.04
CA GLU A 190 -13.65 -23.31 0.18
C GLU A 190 -12.68 -23.55 -1.00
N ASP A 191 -12.39 -24.82 -1.26
CA ASP A 191 -11.48 -25.30 -2.32
C ASP A 191 -11.97 -24.98 -3.75
#